data_AF-A0A7C2JHT4-F1
#
_entry.id   AF-A0A7C2JHT4-F1
#
_cell.length_a   1.000
_cell.length_b   1.000
_cell.length_c   1.000
_cell.angle_alpha   90.00
_cell.angle_beta   90.00
_cell.angle_gamma   90.00
#
_symmetry.space_group_name_H-M   'P 1'
#
loop_
_entity.id
_entity.type
_entity.pdbx_description
1 polymer ?
#
loop_
_entity_poly.entity_id
_entity_poly.type
_entity_poly.pdbx_seq_one_letter_code
_entity_poly.pdbx_strand_id
1 'polypeptide(L)' 'MSLNKTDFGPDFQWGVSTAAYQIEGAYKKRGKGLSIWDVFTQNSANIKDGSNGNKSCNHYK' A
#
# COMPACT_ATOMS: atom_id res chain seq x y z
N MET A 1 -6.74 -24.76 19.94
CA MET A 1 -5.27 -24.95 19.88
C MET A 1 -4.66 -23.57 19.73
N SER A 2 -3.70 -23.19 20.58
CA SER A 2 -3.02 -21.88 20.50
C SER A 2 -1.61 -22.09 19.98
N LEU A 3 -1.18 -21.21 19.07
CA LEU A 3 0.20 -21.15 18.57
C LEU A 3 0.93 -20.00 19.28
N ASN A 4 2.19 -20.21 19.61
CA ASN A 4 3.07 -19.22 20.24
C ASN A 4 4.29 -18.95 19.35
N LYS A 5 4.92 -17.78 19.52
CA LYS A 5 6.16 -17.41 18.80
C LYS A 5 7.25 -18.50 18.93
N THR A 6 7.33 -19.14 20.09
CA THR A 6 8.31 -20.20 20.40
C THR A 6 8.21 -21.43 19.50
N ASP A 7 7.06 -21.64 18.86
CA ASP A 7 6.81 -22.82 18.03
C ASP A 7 7.51 -22.74 16.65
N PHE A 8 8.03 -21.56 16.27
CA PHE A 8 8.56 -21.26 14.94
C PHE A 8 10.11 -21.18 14.86
N GLY A 9 10.80 -21.32 16.00
CA GLY A 9 12.26 -21.26 16.09
C GLY A 9 12.84 -19.83 16.18
N PRO A 10 14.14 -19.70 16.56
CA PRO A 10 14.75 -18.40 16.83
C PRO A 10 14.97 -17.54 15.57
N ASP A 11 15.13 -18.16 14.40
CA ASP A 11 15.46 -17.47 13.14
C ASP A 11 14.23 -17.05 12.33
N PHE A 12 13.02 -17.33 12.84
CA PHE A 12 11.79 -16.97 12.14
C PHE A 12 11.56 -15.45 12.20
N GLN A 13 11.43 -14.84 11.02
CA GLN A 13 11.22 -13.40 10.89
C GLN A 13 9.73 -13.06 10.87
N TRP A 14 9.28 -12.36 11.89
CA TRP A 14 7.94 -11.81 11.96
C TRP A 14 7.93 -10.39 11.41
N GLY A 15 6.99 -10.10 10.54
CA GLY A 15 6.89 -8.78 9.95
C GLY A 15 5.50 -8.50 9.40
N VAL A 16 5.36 -7.30 8.88
CA VAL A 16 4.19 -6.84 8.13
C VAL A 16 4.65 -6.40 6.75
N SER A 17 3.77 -6.46 5.76
CA SER A 17 4.06 -6.05 4.38
C SER A 17 3.05 -5.02 3.90
N THR A 18 3.50 -4.18 2.97
CA THR A 18 2.71 -3.12 2.34
C THR A 18 3.15 -2.96 0.89
N ALA A 19 2.37 -2.22 0.09
CA ALA A 19 2.76 -1.85 -1.28
C ALA A 19 2.61 -0.34 -1.48
N ALA A 20 3.55 0.26 -2.22
CA ALA A 20 3.71 1.71 -2.36
C ALA A 20 2.39 2.45 -2.65
N TYR A 21 1.69 2.10 -3.74
CA TYR A 21 0.45 2.79 -4.14
C TYR A 21 -0.67 2.70 -3.10
N GLN A 22 -0.72 1.62 -2.32
CA GLN A 22 -1.76 1.39 -1.30
C GLN A 22 -1.57 2.28 -0.07
N ILE A 23 -0.34 2.73 0.24
CA ILE A 23 -0.05 3.42 1.51
C ILE A 23 0.60 4.80 1.36
N GLU A 24 1.44 5.03 0.34
CA GLU A 24 2.30 6.21 0.27
C GLU A 24 1.52 7.50 0.05
N GLY A 25 0.62 7.50 -0.95
CA GLY A 25 0.01 8.73 -1.45
C GLY A 25 1.02 9.57 -2.23
N ALA A 26 0.97 10.89 -2.05
CA ALA A 26 1.92 11.83 -2.64
C ALA A 26 2.11 11.67 -4.17
N TYR A 27 1.05 11.26 -4.87
CA TYR A 27 1.14 10.66 -6.21
C TYR A 27 1.78 11.52 -7.33
N LYS A 28 1.77 12.85 -7.16
CA LYS A 28 2.40 13.87 -8.04
C LYS A 28 3.42 14.75 -7.32
N LYS A 29 4.04 14.26 -6.24
CA LYS A 29 5.02 15.04 -5.46
C LYS A 29 6.45 14.58 -5.73
N ARG A 30 7.40 15.47 -5.43
CA ARG A 30 8.85 15.21 -5.41
C ARG A 30 9.39 14.47 -6.65
N GLY A 31 8.87 14.82 -7.83
CA GLY A 31 9.34 14.25 -9.11
C GLY A 31 8.86 12.83 -9.43
N LYS A 32 7.93 12.26 -8.64
CA LYS A 32 7.35 10.95 -8.94
C LYS A 32 6.63 10.96 -10.31
N GLY A 33 6.98 10.01 -11.17
CA GLY A 33 6.26 9.72 -12.42
C GLY A 33 4.92 8.99 -12.19
N LEU A 34 4.03 9.05 -13.18
CA LEU A 34 2.75 8.33 -13.10
C LEU A 34 2.98 6.83 -13.34
N SER A 35 2.43 6.02 -12.45
CA SER A 35 2.27 4.57 -12.62
C SER A 35 0.98 4.27 -13.39
N ILE A 36 0.81 3.02 -13.82
CA ILE A 36 -0.45 2.57 -14.45
C ILE A 36 -1.65 2.75 -13.51
N TRP A 37 -1.46 2.54 -12.20
CA TRP A 37 -2.52 2.71 -11.21
C TRP A 37 -2.92 4.17 -11.05
N ASP A 38 -1.96 5.10 -11.10
CA ASP A 38 -2.26 6.53 -11.09
C ASP A 38 -3.21 6.95 -12.21
N VAL A 39 -3.08 6.32 -13.39
CA VAL A 39 -3.91 6.60 -14.56
C VAL A 39 -5.24 5.84 -14.48
N PHE A 40 -5.18 4.54 -14.14
CA PHE A 40 -6.34 3.66 -14.09
C PHE A 40 -7.40 4.17 -13.09
N THR A 41 -7.00 4.64 -11.92
CA THR A 41 -7.95 5.11 -10.88
C THR A 41 -8.48 6.52 -11.13
N GLN A 42 -8.06 7.23 -12.18
CA GLN A 42 -8.69 8.53 -12.51
C GLN A 42 -10.10 8.37 -13.07
N ASN A 43 -10.41 7.21 -13.65
CA ASN A 43 -11.78 6.85 -13.96
C ASN A 43 -12.43 6.28 -12.69
N SER A 44 -13.35 7.01 -12.09
CA SER A 44 -14.05 6.60 -10.86
C SER A 44 -14.90 5.34 -11.04
N ALA A 45 -15.26 4.95 -12.27
CA ALA A 45 -15.97 3.70 -12.52
C ALA A 45 -15.09 2.45 -12.34
N ASN A 46 -13.75 2.61 -12.33
CA ASN A 46 -12.81 1.49 -12.23
C ASN A 46 -12.63 0.97 -10.80
N ILE A 47 -12.97 1.78 -9.79
CA ILE A 47 -12.86 1.44 -8.37
C ILE A 47 -14.26 1.47 -7.77
N LYS A 48 -14.62 0.43 -7.01
CA LYS A 48 -15.98 0.21 -6.50
C LYS A 48 -16.58 1.42 -5.77
N ASP A 49 -15.76 2.16 -5.04
CA ASP A 49 -16.14 3.35 -4.28
C ASP A 49 -15.70 4.67 -4.96
N GLY A 50 -15.17 4.60 -6.18
CA GLY A 50 -14.65 5.74 -6.92
C GLY A 50 -13.38 6.37 -6.35
N SER A 51 -12.72 5.71 -5.39
CA SER A 51 -11.50 6.23 -4.76
C SER A 51 -10.25 6.06 -5.64
N ASN A 52 -9.15 6.71 -5.23
CA ASN A 52 -7.83 6.59 -5.84
C ASN A 52 -6.72 6.64 -4.77
N GLY A 53 -5.50 6.30 -5.17
CA GLY A 53 -4.32 6.30 -4.30
C GLY A 53 -3.62 7.66 -4.15
N ASN A 54 -4.27 8.78 -4.48
CA ASN A 54 -3.58 10.08 -4.49
C ASN A 54 -3.08 10.50 -3.11
N LYS A 55 -3.85 10.14 -2.07
CA LYS A 55 -3.53 10.38 -0.66
C LYS A 55 -3.22 9.10 0.11
N SER A 56 -3.95 8.00 -0.15
CA SER A 56 -3.81 6.72 0.56
C SER A 56 -3.74 6.92 2.09
N CYS A 57 -2.82 6.26 2.77
CA CYS A 57 -2.54 6.48 4.20
C CYS A 57 -1.63 7.68 4.47
N ASN A 58 -1.19 8.41 3.44
CA ASN A 58 -0.22 9.50 3.51
C ASN A 58 1.11 9.07 4.17
N HIS A 59 1.52 7.81 3.96
CA HIS A 59 2.75 7.25 4.54
C HIS A 59 4.04 7.91 4.01
N TYR A 60 3.98 8.59 2.87
CA TYR A 60 5.14 9.29 2.31
C TYR A 60 5.56 10.54 3.12
N LYS A 61 4.70 11.04 4.02
CA LYS A 61 4.99 12.22 4.84
C LYS A 61 5.37 11.85 6.26
#